data_AF-A0A3C1LP88-F1
#
_entry.id   AF-A0A3C1LP88-F1
#
_cell.length_a   1.000
_cell.length_b   1.000
_cell.length_c   1.000
_cell.angle_alpha   90.00
_cell.angle_beta   90.00
_cell.angle_gamma   90.00
#
_symmetry.space_group_name_H-M   'P 1'
#
loop_
_entity.id
_entity.type
_entity.pdbx_description
1 polymer ?
#
loop_
_entity_poly.entity_id
_entity_poly.type
_entity_poly.pdbx_seq_one_letter_code
_entity_poly.pdbx_strand_id
1 'polypeptide(L)'
;MKRIYLTLALVLLAAMLCAEPTVTNVNASQRTDGSQKVDIYYDLSNSVGGPMTVWLMGSNDNGSSWNMPCSTVSGAIGRNVYAGTNKHIVWNAAVDFPNTSCANFKFRVIAFGGDIPPIPEEFVYINGGTFNMGGRAVSLSSYMIGTFEITQGQWQTVMGSNPASGYGVGSDYPVYYVSWYAILKYCNLRSMAEGLTPCYSISGSTNPANWGEVPTSRNDAWDAVICDWTANGYRLPTEAEWEYAAR
;
A
#
# COMPACT_ATOMS: atom_id res chain seq x y z
N MET A 1 53.52 32.97 11.82
CA MET A 1 52.17 32.88 12.43
C MET A 1 51.21 32.35 11.38
N LYS A 2 50.68 31.14 11.59
CA LYS A 2 49.81 30.41 10.65
C LYS A 2 48.42 31.08 10.62
N ARG A 3 47.95 31.50 9.44
CA ARG A 3 46.58 31.97 9.23
C ARG A 3 45.69 30.76 8.95
N ILE A 4 44.75 30.49 9.85
CA ILE A 4 43.70 29.47 9.68
C ILE A 4 42.52 30.16 8.98
N TYR A 5 42.16 29.69 7.79
CA TYR A 5 40.93 30.05 7.11
C TYR A 5 39.85 29.06 7.56
N LEU A 6 38.82 29.53 8.25
CA LEU A 6 37.63 28.74 8.54
C LEU A 6 36.70 28.83 7.32
N THR A 7 36.66 27.77 6.51
CA THR A 7 35.63 27.60 5.49
C THR A 7 34.33 27.24 6.19
N LEU A 8 33.39 28.19 6.26
CA LEU A 8 32.03 27.96 6.71
C LEU A 8 31.29 27.18 5.61
N ALA A 9 31.28 25.86 5.70
CA ALA A 9 30.44 25.03 4.85
C ALA A 9 28.99 25.14 5.34
N LEU A 10 28.19 25.95 4.65
CA LEU A 10 26.74 25.97 4.79
C LEU A 10 26.20 24.64 4.25
N VAL A 11 26.04 23.65 5.12
CA VAL A 11 25.33 22.40 4.78
C VAL A 11 23.84 22.75 4.78
N LEU A 12 23.33 23.16 3.63
CA LEU A 12 21.90 23.19 3.37
C LEU A 12 21.44 21.73 3.26
N LEU A 13 21.04 21.13 4.38
CA LEU A 13 20.34 19.85 4.38
C LEU A 13 18.91 20.11 3.91
N ALA A 14 18.74 20.33 2.60
CA ALA A 14 17.45 20.22 1.96
C ALA A 14 17.09 18.73 1.97
N ALA A 15 16.33 18.30 2.97
CA ALA A 15 15.53 17.10 2.82
C ALA A 15 14.59 17.37 1.64
N MET A 16 14.96 16.91 0.45
CA MET A 16 14.00 16.77 -0.64
C MET A 16 12.97 15.77 -0.14
N LEU A 17 11.86 16.27 0.40
CA LEU A 17 10.61 15.53 0.38
C LEU A 17 10.43 15.12 -1.08
N CYS A 18 10.51 13.81 -1.37
CA CYS A 18 10.21 13.27 -2.68
C CYS A 18 8.82 13.83 -3.07
N ALA A 19 8.75 14.68 -4.09
CA ALA A 19 7.47 15.29 -4.45
C ALA A 19 6.58 14.20 -5.06
N GLU A 20 5.47 13.90 -4.39
CA GLU A 20 4.49 12.91 -4.83
C GLU A 20 4.02 13.21 -6.26
N PRO A 21 3.70 12.19 -7.06
CA PRO A 21 3.07 12.43 -8.34
C PRO A 21 1.79 13.22 -8.20
N THR A 22 1.56 14.13 -9.14
CA THR A 22 0.33 14.91 -9.19
C THR A 22 -0.51 14.47 -10.37
N VAL A 23 -1.77 14.19 -10.07
CA VAL A 23 -2.82 13.93 -11.06
C VAL A 23 -3.69 15.18 -11.18
N THR A 24 -3.83 15.71 -12.39
CA THR A 24 -4.61 16.91 -12.67
C THR A 24 -5.49 16.73 -13.91
N ASN A 25 -6.38 17.69 -14.18
CA ASN A 25 -7.22 17.72 -15.38
C ASN A 25 -8.02 16.44 -15.63
N VAL A 26 -8.48 15.82 -14.54
CA VAL A 26 -9.25 14.58 -14.58
C VAL A 26 -10.64 14.87 -15.16
N ASN A 27 -10.96 14.23 -16.27
CA ASN A 27 -12.25 14.33 -16.94
C ASN A 27 -12.71 12.93 -17.38
N ALA A 28 -14.01 12.67 -17.37
CA ALA A 28 -14.53 11.45 -17.97
C ALA A 28 -15.83 11.66 -18.73
N SER A 29 -16.03 10.80 -19.71
CA SER A 29 -17.23 10.76 -20.53
C SER A 29 -17.62 9.32 -20.83
N GLN A 30 -18.89 8.99 -20.61
CA GLN A 30 -19.44 7.73 -21.09
C GLN A 30 -19.64 7.79 -22.60
N ARG A 31 -19.23 6.74 -23.32
CA ARG A 31 -19.42 6.61 -24.77
C ARG A 31 -20.89 6.43 -25.12
N THR A 32 -21.29 7.06 -26.22
CA THR A 32 -22.64 6.97 -26.79
C THR A 32 -22.73 6.02 -27.98
N ASP A 33 -21.67 5.25 -28.25
CA ASP A 33 -21.57 4.30 -29.36
C ASP A 33 -22.24 2.94 -29.07
N GLY A 34 -22.98 2.83 -27.96
CA GLY A 34 -23.63 1.60 -27.50
C GLY A 34 -22.71 0.69 -26.68
N SER A 35 -21.41 0.96 -26.59
CA SER A 35 -20.48 0.15 -25.78
C SER A 35 -20.61 0.41 -24.28
N GLN A 36 -21.17 1.56 -23.89
CA GLN A 36 -21.32 2.03 -22.50
C GLN A 36 -20.00 2.14 -21.71
N LYS A 37 -18.86 2.08 -22.41
CA LYS A 37 -17.54 2.31 -21.81
C LYS A 37 -17.40 3.76 -21.37
N VAL A 38 -16.57 3.99 -20.38
CA VAL A 38 -16.22 5.33 -19.88
C VAL A 38 -14.78 5.62 -20.26
N ASP A 39 -14.57 6.72 -20.98
CA ASP A 39 -13.24 7.26 -21.25
C ASP A 39 -12.88 8.25 -20.16
N ILE A 40 -11.72 8.07 -19.54
CA ILE A 40 -11.21 8.92 -18.46
C ILE A 40 -9.86 9.45 -18.90
N TYR A 41 -9.75 10.78 -18.94
CA TYR A 41 -8.52 11.49 -19.29
C TYR A 41 -7.96 12.21 -18.07
N TYR A 42 -6.63 12.26 -17.96
CA TYR A 42 -5.94 12.98 -16.91
C TYR A 42 -4.53 13.37 -17.34
N ASP A 43 -3.96 14.35 -16.66
CA ASP A 43 -2.56 14.71 -16.75
C ASP A 43 -1.80 14.16 -15.55
N LEU A 44 -0.58 13.68 -15.81
CA LEU A 44 0.26 13.04 -14.81
C LEU A 44 1.65 13.67 -14.81
N SER A 45 2.10 14.15 -13.65
CA SER A 45 3.47 14.61 -13.48
C SER A 45 4.14 13.99 -12.27
N ASN A 46 5.45 13.78 -12.39
CA ASN A 46 6.32 13.27 -11.35
C ASN A 46 7.65 14.03 -11.44
N SER A 47 7.95 14.81 -10.40
CA SER A 47 9.15 15.65 -10.35
C SER A 47 10.45 14.86 -10.18
N VAL A 48 10.36 13.60 -9.73
CA VAL A 48 11.49 12.70 -9.47
C VAL A 48 11.83 11.84 -10.70
N GLY A 49 10.91 11.77 -11.67
CA GLY A 49 11.05 10.94 -12.88
C GLY A 49 10.76 9.46 -12.62
N GLY A 50 10.74 8.67 -13.69
CA GLY A 50 10.43 7.24 -13.65
C GLY A 50 8.92 6.92 -13.80
N PRO A 51 8.60 5.62 -13.92
CA PRO A 51 7.22 5.15 -13.99
C PRO A 51 6.48 5.36 -12.66
N MET A 52 5.15 5.42 -12.75
CA MET A 52 4.22 5.51 -11.64
C MET A 52 3.20 4.38 -11.71
N THR A 53 2.57 4.10 -10.58
CA THR A 53 1.38 3.26 -10.51
C THR A 53 0.15 4.16 -10.45
N VAL A 54 -0.83 3.93 -11.33
CA VAL A 54 -2.08 4.70 -11.42
C VAL A 54 -3.28 3.83 -11.04
N TRP A 55 -4.17 4.39 -10.23
CA TRP A 55 -5.38 3.76 -9.72
C TRP A 55 -6.61 4.53 -10.15
N LEU A 56 -7.70 3.79 -10.35
CA LEU A 56 -9.04 4.33 -10.53
C LEU A 56 -9.92 3.85 -9.37
N MET A 57 -10.52 4.79 -8.64
CA MET A 57 -11.52 4.50 -7.63
C MET A 57 -12.87 5.03 -8.09
N GLY A 58 -13.91 4.22 -7.98
CA GLY A 58 -15.30 4.62 -8.24
C GLY A 58 -16.05 4.97 -6.95
N SER A 59 -17.06 5.81 -7.09
CA SER A 59 -18.01 6.15 -6.05
C SER A 59 -19.42 6.25 -6.64
N ASN A 60 -20.40 5.69 -5.96
CA ASN A 60 -21.83 5.79 -6.30
C ASN A 60 -22.64 6.65 -5.31
N ASP A 61 -21.97 7.26 -4.33
CA ASP A 61 -22.57 8.04 -3.24
C ASP A 61 -22.05 9.49 -3.23
N ASN A 62 -21.83 10.04 -4.43
CA ASN A 62 -21.35 11.41 -4.66
C ASN A 62 -19.97 11.70 -4.04
N GLY A 63 -19.11 10.69 -3.92
CA GLY A 63 -17.75 10.81 -3.39
C GLY A 63 -17.66 10.68 -1.86
N SER A 64 -18.73 10.24 -1.20
CA SER A 64 -18.74 10.00 0.25
C SER A 64 -17.90 8.76 0.61
N SER A 65 -17.93 7.73 -0.23
CA SER A 65 -17.07 6.55 -0.18
C SER A 65 -16.51 6.23 -1.57
N TRP A 66 -15.36 5.55 -1.61
CA TRP A 66 -14.60 5.23 -2.84
C TRP A 66 -14.40 3.73 -3.01
N ASN A 67 -15.40 2.95 -2.59
CA ASN A 67 -15.28 1.50 -2.46
C ASN A 67 -15.86 0.74 -3.66
N MET A 68 -16.23 1.46 -4.73
CA MET A 68 -16.84 0.85 -5.90
C MET A 68 -15.75 0.28 -6.82
N PRO A 69 -15.77 -1.03 -7.11
CA PRO A 69 -14.74 -1.66 -7.92
C PRO A 69 -14.84 -1.22 -9.38
N CYS A 70 -13.77 -0.67 -9.93
CA CYS A 70 -13.59 -0.44 -11.37
C CYS A 70 -12.53 -1.42 -11.89
N SER A 71 -12.93 -2.67 -12.12
CA SER A 71 -12.01 -3.78 -12.38
C SER A 71 -11.76 -4.02 -13.87
N THR A 72 -12.70 -3.71 -14.76
CA THR A 72 -12.53 -3.88 -16.22
C THR A 72 -11.95 -2.63 -16.89
N VAL A 73 -10.73 -2.29 -16.51
CA VAL A 73 -10.01 -1.09 -16.96
C VAL A 73 -8.84 -1.42 -17.89
N SER A 74 -8.48 -0.47 -18.75
CA SER A 74 -7.33 -0.57 -19.65
C SER A 74 -6.76 0.81 -19.99
N GLY A 75 -5.55 0.86 -20.59
CA GLY A 75 -4.88 2.09 -20.98
C GLY A 75 -3.82 2.54 -19.97
N ALA A 76 -3.75 3.84 -19.70
CA ALA A 76 -2.80 4.44 -18.76
C ALA A 76 -3.25 4.23 -17.29
N ILE A 77 -3.28 2.98 -16.85
CA ILE A 77 -3.67 2.55 -15.49
C ILE A 77 -2.77 1.38 -15.05
N GLY A 78 -2.64 1.16 -13.74
CA GLY A 78 -1.76 0.14 -13.18
C GLY A 78 -0.32 0.60 -13.14
N ARG A 79 0.63 -0.35 -13.16
CA ARG A 79 2.07 -0.08 -13.11
C ARG A 79 2.60 0.50 -14.42
N ASN A 80 3.81 1.06 -14.39
CA ASN A 80 4.56 1.49 -15.58
C ASN A 80 3.93 2.65 -16.37
N VAL A 81 3.16 3.52 -15.70
CA VAL A 81 2.61 4.73 -16.33
C VAL A 81 3.62 5.87 -16.19
N TYR A 82 4.13 6.37 -17.30
CA TYR A 82 5.03 7.52 -17.31
C TYR A 82 4.27 8.83 -17.30
N ALA A 83 4.92 9.89 -16.83
CA ALA A 83 4.38 11.25 -16.85
C ALA A 83 3.96 11.68 -18.26
N GLY A 84 3.07 12.66 -18.33
CA GLY A 84 2.59 13.26 -19.56
C GLY A 84 1.13 13.69 -19.46
N THR A 85 0.70 14.43 -20.47
CA THR A 85 -0.65 14.95 -20.57
C THR A 85 -1.57 14.00 -21.32
N ASN A 86 -2.87 14.14 -21.12
CA ASN A 86 -3.92 13.42 -21.84
C ASN A 86 -3.75 11.89 -21.78
N LYS A 87 -3.34 11.37 -20.63
CA LYS A 87 -3.33 9.94 -20.33
C LYS A 87 -4.76 9.44 -20.35
N HIS A 88 -4.98 8.26 -20.89
CA HIS A 88 -6.31 7.75 -21.20
C HIS A 88 -6.54 6.39 -20.58
N ILE A 89 -7.59 6.29 -19.78
CA ILE A 89 -8.11 5.05 -19.20
C ILE A 89 -9.44 4.76 -19.87
N VAL A 90 -9.64 3.52 -20.29
CA VAL A 90 -10.93 3.03 -20.77
C VAL A 90 -11.47 2.05 -19.74
N TRP A 91 -12.61 2.36 -19.17
CA TRP A 91 -13.31 1.52 -18.22
C TRP A 91 -14.58 0.91 -18.84
N ASN A 92 -14.76 -0.41 -18.72
CA ASN A 92 -15.94 -1.10 -19.22
C ASN A 92 -17.03 -1.22 -18.15
N ALA A 93 -17.62 -0.09 -17.80
CA ALA A 93 -18.62 0.01 -16.72
C ALA A 93 -19.81 -0.95 -16.89
N ALA A 94 -20.21 -1.29 -18.12
CA ALA A 94 -21.32 -2.22 -18.36
C ALA A 94 -21.00 -3.68 -17.99
N VAL A 95 -19.73 -4.07 -17.93
CA VAL A 95 -19.33 -5.39 -17.45
C VAL A 95 -19.28 -5.41 -15.93
N ASP A 96 -18.74 -4.36 -15.30
CA ASP A 96 -18.61 -4.30 -13.84
C ASP A 96 -19.97 -4.08 -13.16
N PHE A 97 -20.85 -3.30 -13.80
CA PHE A 97 -22.16 -2.92 -13.27
C PHE A 97 -23.26 -3.09 -14.33
N PRO A 98 -23.57 -4.34 -14.73
CA PRO A 98 -24.56 -4.60 -15.75
C PRO A 98 -25.94 -4.06 -15.34
N ASN A 99 -26.65 -3.43 -16.28
CA ASN A 99 -27.99 -2.87 -16.11
C ASN A 99 -28.13 -1.86 -14.95
N THR A 100 -27.02 -1.22 -14.56
CA THR A 100 -27.01 -0.27 -13.45
C THR A 100 -26.95 1.16 -13.98
N SER A 101 -27.74 2.07 -13.40
CA SER A 101 -27.64 3.51 -13.63
C SER A 101 -27.29 4.22 -12.33
N CYS A 102 -26.37 5.19 -12.39
CA CYS A 102 -25.97 5.98 -11.24
C CYS A 102 -25.84 7.45 -11.65
N ALA A 103 -26.70 8.32 -11.12
CA ALA A 103 -26.70 9.74 -11.44
C ALA A 103 -25.58 10.53 -10.73
N ASN A 104 -25.06 9.99 -9.61
CA ASN A 104 -24.10 10.67 -8.73
C ASN A 104 -22.71 10.03 -8.77
N PHE A 105 -22.37 9.37 -9.89
CA PHE A 105 -21.11 8.66 -9.99
C PHE A 105 -19.93 9.64 -9.95
N LYS A 106 -18.92 9.34 -9.13
CA LYS A 106 -17.64 10.06 -9.09
C LYS A 106 -16.50 9.08 -9.30
N PHE A 107 -15.42 9.56 -9.88
CA PHE A 107 -14.18 8.81 -10.05
C PHE A 107 -13.02 9.63 -9.49
N ARG A 108 -12.04 8.93 -8.93
CA ARG A 108 -10.77 9.49 -8.49
C ARG A 108 -9.66 8.73 -9.17
N VAL A 109 -8.77 9.48 -9.81
CA VAL A 109 -7.51 8.94 -10.33
C VAL A 109 -6.42 9.30 -9.33
N ILE A 110 -5.69 8.30 -8.86
CA ILE A 110 -4.59 8.47 -7.89
C ILE A 110 -3.33 7.90 -8.53
N ALA A 111 -2.22 8.60 -8.38
CA ALA A 111 -0.93 8.11 -8.85
C ALA A 111 0.08 8.11 -7.72
N PHE A 112 0.95 7.11 -7.72
CA PHE A 112 2.02 6.99 -6.74
C PHE A 112 3.38 6.84 -7.42
N GLY A 113 4.40 7.44 -6.81
CA GLY A 113 5.75 7.51 -7.36
C GLY A 113 6.56 6.29 -6.92
N GLY A 114 7.34 5.74 -7.84
CA GLY A 114 8.09 4.51 -7.63
C GLY A 114 7.23 3.26 -7.84
N ASP A 115 7.88 2.11 -7.87
CA ASP A 115 7.25 0.80 -7.90
C ASP A 115 6.49 0.56 -6.60
N ILE A 116 5.37 1.27 -6.40
CA ILE A 116 4.40 0.87 -5.39
C ILE A 116 3.78 -0.42 -5.96
N PRO A 117 4.01 -1.58 -5.33
CA PRO A 117 3.32 -2.80 -5.69
C PRO A 117 1.82 -2.51 -5.65
N PRO A 118 1.00 -3.16 -6.49
CA PRO A 118 -0.43 -2.93 -6.44
C PRO A 118 -0.83 -3.11 -4.96
N ILE A 119 -1.70 -2.27 -4.42
CA ILE A 119 -2.52 -2.66 -3.27
C ILE A 119 -2.96 -4.06 -3.65
N PRO A 120 -2.46 -5.12 -2.98
CA PRO A 120 -2.94 -6.45 -3.29
C PRO A 120 -4.47 -6.35 -3.10
N GLU A 121 -5.30 -6.98 -3.93
CA GLU A 121 -6.79 -6.97 -3.76
C GLU A 121 -7.22 -7.27 -2.30
N GLU A 122 -6.28 -7.83 -1.53
CA GLU A 122 -6.24 -8.13 -0.12
C GLU A 122 -6.11 -6.94 0.86
N PHE A 123 -5.94 -5.67 0.47
CA PHE A 123 -5.79 -4.54 1.40
C PHE A 123 -6.81 -3.42 1.17
N VAL A 124 -7.31 -2.83 2.25
CA VAL A 124 -8.25 -1.72 2.25
C VAL A 124 -7.64 -0.46 2.88
N TYR A 125 -7.98 0.71 2.33
CA TYR A 125 -7.55 2.00 2.87
C TYR A 125 -8.46 2.45 4.02
N ILE A 126 -7.85 2.78 5.15
CA ILE A 126 -8.53 3.29 6.35
C ILE A 126 -8.19 4.77 6.51
N ASN A 127 -9.22 5.61 6.50
CA ASN A 127 -9.06 7.04 6.78
C ASN A 127 -8.65 7.24 8.24
N GLY A 128 -7.56 7.97 8.45
CA GLY A 128 -7.13 8.39 9.77
C GLY A 128 -8.21 9.18 10.50
N GLY A 129 -8.15 9.17 11.82
CA GLY A 129 -9.18 9.73 12.66
C GLY A 129 -8.82 9.66 14.13
N THR A 130 -9.70 10.17 14.98
CA THR A 130 -9.58 10.04 16.43
C THR A 130 -10.73 9.20 16.96
N PHE A 131 -10.42 8.17 17.74
CA PHE A 131 -11.42 7.30 18.36
C PHE A 131 -11.14 7.08 19.84
N ASN A 132 -12.15 6.57 20.55
CA ASN A 132 -12.03 6.23 21.96
C ASN A 132 -11.66 4.75 22.10
N MET A 133 -10.46 4.49 22.62
CA MET A 133 -9.92 3.16 22.90
C MET A 133 -9.81 3.00 24.41
N GLY A 134 -10.70 2.21 25.02
CA GLY A 134 -10.67 1.94 26.47
C GLY A 134 -10.76 3.19 27.35
N GLY A 135 -11.50 4.23 26.93
CA GLY A 135 -11.66 5.49 27.67
C GLY A 135 -10.62 6.56 27.31
N ARG A 136 -9.69 6.29 26.40
CA ARG A 136 -8.66 7.24 25.94
C ARG A 136 -8.88 7.64 24.49
N ALA A 137 -8.72 8.93 24.18
CA ALA A 137 -8.72 9.40 22.80
C ALA A 137 -7.38 9.05 22.15
N VAL A 138 -7.44 8.35 21.03
CA VAL A 138 -6.28 7.94 20.22
C VAL A 138 -6.46 8.48 18.81
N SER A 139 -5.45 9.18 18.30
CA SER A 139 -5.43 9.71 16.92
C SER A 139 -4.51 8.87 16.04
N LEU A 140 -5.04 8.45 14.89
CA LEU A 140 -4.32 7.65 13.90
C LEU A 140 -4.20 8.42 12.59
N SER A 141 -3.03 8.37 11.97
CA SER A 141 -2.86 8.71 10.56
C SER A 141 -3.62 7.70 9.69
N SER A 142 -3.91 8.03 8.43
CA SER A 142 -4.44 7.04 7.50
C SER A 142 -3.44 5.92 7.22
N TYR A 143 -3.93 4.70 7.00
CA TYR A 143 -3.12 3.51 6.74
C TYR A 143 -3.88 2.52 5.86
N MET A 144 -3.21 1.44 5.50
CA MET A 144 -3.81 0.30 4.81
C MET A 144 -3.72 -0.93 5.68
N ILE A 145 -4.76 -1.76 5.68
CA ILE A 145 -4.80 -3.01 6.43
C ILE A 145 -5.34 -4.14 5.55
N GLY A 146 -4.91 -5.37 5.82
CA GLY A 146 -5.41 -6.54 5.10
C GLY A 146 -6.92 -6.69 5.31
N THR A 147 -7.66 -6.87 4.21
CA THR A 147 -9.09 -7.19 4.18
C THR A 147 -9.37 -8.59 4.75
N PHE A 148 -8.40 -9.50 4.61
CA PHE A 148 -8.44 -10.87 5.13
C PHE A 148 -7.16 -11.17 5.91
N GLU A 149 -7.19 -12.20 6.76
CA GLU A 149 -5.95 -12.74 7.32
C GLU A 149 -5.04 -13.29 6.22
N ILE A 150 -3.73 -13.28 6.49
CA ILE A 150 -2.75 -13.87 5.57
C ILE A 150 -3.05 -15.35 5.38
N THR A 151 -3.18 -15.77 4.13
CA THR A 151 -3.50 -17.16 3.78
C THR A 151 -2.26 -18.05 3.85
N GLN A 152 -2.49 -19.35 3.96
CA GLN A 152 -1.45 -20.38 3.92
C GLN A 152 -0.66 -20.35 2.60
N GLY A 153 -1.34 -20.08 1.48
CA GLY A 153 -0.70 -19.94 0.16
C GLY A 153 0.24 -18.74 0.11
N GLN A 154 -0.23 -17.56 0.54
CA GLN A 154 0.60 -16.35 0.63
C GLN A 154 1.81 -16.54 1.54
N TRP A 155 1.58 -17.16 2.71
CA TRP A 155 2.65 -17.49 3.65
C TRP A 155 3.71 -18.37 3.01
N GLN A 156 3.31 -19.48 2.36
CA GLN A 156 4.23 -20.42 1.74
C GLN A 156 5.03 -19.78 0.59
N THR A 157 4.43 -18.91 -0.20
CA THR A 157 5.13 -18.18 -1.28
C THR A 157 6.27 -17.31 -0.74
N VAL A 158 6.07 -16.65 0.40
CA VAL A 158 7.07 -15.73 0.99
C VAL A 158 8.09 -16.47 1.86
N MET A 159 7.63 -17.43 2.67
CA MET A 159 8.44 -18.11 3.69
C MET A 159 9.05 -19.42 3.21
N GLY A 160 8.60 -19.95 2.07
CA GLY A 160 9.05 -21.21 1.48
C GLY A 160 8.51 -22.47 2.16
N SER A 161 7.75 -22.34 3.25
CA SER A 161 7.14 -23.44 3.99
C SER A 161 5.77 -23.05 4.56
N ASN A 162 4.92 -24.04 4.82
CA ASN A 162 3.59 -23.85 5.42
C ASN A 162 3.52 -24.64 6.75
N PRO A 163 3.32 -23.97 7.90
CA PRO A 163 3.24 -24.65 9.20
C PRO A 163 1.87 -25.28 9.49
N ALA A 164 0.85 -24.98 8.67
CA ALA A 164 -0.50 -25.50 8.86
C ALA A 164 -0.54 -27.04 8.77
N SER A 165 -1.20 -27.66 9.74
CA SER A 165 -1.38 -29.12 9.80
C SER A 165 -2.69 -29.48 10.50
N GLY A 166 -3.25 -30.64 10.18
CA GLY A 166 -4.53 -31.10 10.75
C GLY A 166 -5.76 -30.47 10.07
N TYR A 167 -6.70 -29.97 10.87
CA TYR A 167 -7.92 -29.33 10.38
C TYR A 167 -7.65 -27.90 9.90
N GLY A 168 -8.32 -27.47 8.83
CA GLY A 168 -8.18 -26.11 8.30
C GLY A 168 -6.98 -25.91 7.37
N VAL A 169 -6.45 -26.97 6.75
CA VAL A 169 -5.36 -26.89 5.77
C VAL A 169 -5.91 -26.63 4.36
N GLY A 170 -5.36 -25.63 3.68
CA GLY A 170 -5.77 -25.20 2.34
C GLY A 170 -5.20 -23.83 1.99
N SER A 171 -4.85 -23.61 0.71
CA SER A 171 -4.14 -22.41 0.25
C SER A 171 -4.85 -21.09 0.60
N ASP A 172 -6.18 -21.12 0.64
CA ASP A 172 -7.03 -19.94 0.80
C ASP A 172 -7.51 -19.76 2.26
N TYR A 173 -7.08 -20.65 3.17
CA TYR A 173 -7.37 -20.52 4.59
C TYR A 173 -6.30 -19.68 5.30
N PRO A 174 -6.66 -19.00 6.42
CA PRO A 174 -5.69 -18.30 7.24
C PRO A 174 -4.54 -19.20 7.69
N VAL A 175 -3.32 -18.66 7.68
CA VAL A 175 -2.17 -19.36 8.25
C VAL A 175 -2.26 -19.38 9.77
N TYR A 176 -1.93 -20.52 10.38
CA TYR A 176 -1.88 -20.71 11.82
C TYR A 176 -0.61 -21.46 12.23
N TYR A 177 -0.34 -21.53 13.54
CA TYR A 177 0.94 -22.01 14.10
C TYR A 177 2.16 -21.19 13.66
N VAL A 178 1.99 -19.87 13.54
CA VAL A 178 3.07 -18.91 13.30
C VAL A 178 3.37 -18.12 14.57
N SER A 179 4.65 -17.87 14.86
CA SER A 179 5.07 -17.04 15.98
C SER A 179 5.13 -15.56 15.59
N TRP A 180 5.08 -14.66 16.58
CA TRP A 180 5.29 -13.23 16.35
C TRP A 180 6.63 -12.94 15.63
N TYR A 181 7.70 -13.64 16.02
CA TYR A 181 9.00 -13.54 15.35
C TYR A 181 8.93 -13.95 13.87
N ALA A 182 8.19 -15.01 13.55
CA ALA A 182 8.01 -15.44 12.15
C ALA A 182 7.27 -14.38 11.33
N ILE A 183 6.32 -13.65 11.93
CA ILE A 183 5.58 -12.58 11.27
C ILE A 183 6.50 -11.40 10.92
N LEU A 184 7.42 -11.01 11.81
CA LEU A 184 8.40 -9.95 11.51
C LEU A 184 9.22 -10.29 10.25
N LYS A 185 9.66 -11.55 10.15
CA LYS A 185 10.38 -12.07 8.99
C LYS A 185 9.51 -12.08 7.75
N TYR A 186 8.28 -12.56 7.83
CA TYR A 186 7.32 -12.54 6.72
C TYR A 186 7.10 -11.11 6.18
N CYS A 187 6.82 -10.14 7.07
CA CYS A 187 6.59 -8.75 6.71
C CYS A 187 7.75 -8.15 5.91
N ASN A 188 8.99 -8.33 6.40
CA ASN A 188 10.15 -7.80 5.69
C ASN A 188 10.44 -8.56 4.39
N LEU A 189 10.30 -9.89 4.35
CA LEU A 189 10.48 -10.66 3.12
C LEU A 189 9.46 -10.28 2.05
N ARG A 190 8.18 -10.14 2.42
CA ARG A 190 7.12 -9.68 1.51
C ARG A 190 7.41 -8.25 1.01
N SER A 191 7.83 -7.36 1.92
CA SER A 191 8.21 -5.99 1.55
C SER A 191 9.32 -5.99 0.50
N MET A 192 10.40 -6.74 0.72
CA MET A 192 11.52 -6.85 -0.22
C MET A 192 11.09 -7.49 -1.56
N ALA A 193 10.28 -8.55 -1.52
CA ALA A 193 9.79 -9.23 -2.72
C ALA A 193 8.93 -8.32 -3.61
N GLU A 194 8.26 -7.35 -2.99
CA GLU A 194 7.39 -6.38 -3.67
C GLU A 194 8.06 -5.01 -3.91
N GLY A 195 9.36 -4.87 -3.61
CA GLY A 195 10.13 -3.64 -3.84
C GLY A 195 9.90 -2.52 -2.81
N LEU A 196 9.29 -2.82 -1.67
CA LEU A 196 9.03 -1.89 -0.58
C LEU A 196 10.20 -1.81 0.40
N THR A 197 10.27 -0.69 1.14
CA THR A 197 11.23 -0.50 2.23
C THR A 197 10.79 -1.30 3.45
N PRO A 198 11.57 -2.27 3.95
CA PRO A 198 11.15 -3.10 5.08
C PRO A 198 11.05 -2.30 6.38
N CYS A 199 10.00 -2.57 7.18
CA CYS A 199 9.72 -1.81 8.40
C CYS A 199 10.55 -2.27 9.60
N TYR A 200 10.91 -3.55 9.70
CA TYR A 200 11.58 -4.09 10.89
C TYR A 200 13.10 -4.13 10.74
N SER A 201 13.83 -3.84 11.82
CA SER A 201 15.28 -4.00 11.90
C SER A 201 15.66 -4.75 13.16
N ILE A 202 16.43 -5.83 13.01
CA ILE A 202 16.99 -6.64 14.11
C ILE A 202 18.50 -6.53 14.04
N SER A 203 19.12 -6.17 15.16
CA SER A 203 20.57 -5.94 15.25
C SER A 203 21.12 -5.00 14.15
N GLY A 204 20.32 -4.00 13.75
CA GLY A 204 20.69 -3.00 12.74
C GLY A 204 20.52 -3.44 11.28
N SER A 205 20.04 -4.66 11.00
CA SER A 205 19.75 -5.13 9.64
C SER A 205 18.26 -5.17 9.37
N THR A 206 17.82 -4.67 8.21
CA THR A 206 16.46 -4.84 7.70
C THR A 206 16.29 -6.09 6.82
N ASN A 207 17.39 -6.72 6.39
CA ASN A 207 17.36 -7.94 5.58
C ASN A 207 17.22 -9.19 6.48
N PRO A 208 16.13 -9.97 6.37
CA PRO A 208 15.90 -11.14 7.20
C PRO A 208 16.88 -12.29 7.02
N ALA A 209 17.67 -12.31 5.94
CA ALA A 209 18.77 -13.27 5.77
C ALA A 209 19.87 -13.11 6.83
N ASN A 210 19.98 -11.91 7.43
CA ASN A 210 21.00 -11.60 8.43
C ASN A 210 20.51 -11.81 9.87
N TRP A 211 19.26 -12.22 10.09
CA TRP A 211 18.67 -12.34 11.43
C TRP A 211 18.84 -13.73 12.06
N GLY A 212 19.29 -14.70 11.25
CA GLY A 212 19.38 -16.10 11.65
C GLY A 212 18.04 -16.85 11.59
N GLU A 213 17.97 -17.97 12.29
CA GLU A 213 16.75 -18.76 12.41
C GLU A 213 15.72 -18.05 13.29
N VAL A 214 14.43 -18.25 12.97
CA VAL A 214 13.34 -17.69 13.76
C VAL A 214 13.30 -18.38 15.13
N PRO A 215 13.34 -17.64 16.25
CA PRO A 215 13.32 -18.24 17.58
C PRO A 215 12.00 -18.97 17.88
N THR A 216 12.10 -20.06 18.64
CA THR A 216 10.96 -20.83 19.19
C THR A 216 10.63 -20.46 20.64
N SER A 217 11.44 -19.59 21.24
CA SER A 217 11.28 -19.06 22.59
C SER A 217 11.84 -17.63 22.64
N ARG A 218 11.73 -17.00 23.81
CA ARG A 218 12.19 -15.63 24.03
C ARG A 218 13.63 -15.43 23.54
N ASN A 219 13.86 -14.35 22.79
CA ASN A 219 15.18 -14.01 22.27
C ASN A 219 15.41 -12.50 22.34
N ASP A 220 16.38 -12.07 23.13
CA ASP A 220 16.59 -10.64 23.42
C ASP A 220 16.91 -9.80 22.17
N ALA A 221 17.56 -10.37 21.15
CA ALA A 221 17.87 -9.64 19.92
C ALA A 221 16.60 -9.40 19.07
N TRP A 222 15.73 -10.40 18.99
CA TRP A 222 14.46 -10.29 18.26
C TRP A 222 13.42 -9.48 19.04
N ASP A 223 13.44 -9.55 20.38
CA ASP A 223 12.60 -8.73 21.26
C ASP A 223 12.95 -7.23 21.15
N ALA A 224 14.21 -6.93 20.85
CA ALA A 224 14.71 -5.57 20.62
C ALA A 224 14.51 -5.05 19.18
N VAL A 225 13.62 -5.68 18.40
CA VAL A 225 13.30 -5.24 17.03
C VAL A 225 12.84 -3.77 17.02
N ILE A 226 13.34 -3.03 16.04
CA ILE A 226 12.93 -1.64 15.79
C ILE A 226 12.01 -1.63 14.59
N CYS A 227 10.87 -0.93 14.70
CA CYS A 227 9.99 -0.65 13.57
C CYS A 227 10.20 0.78 13.09
N ASP A 228 10.55 0.96 11.83
CA ASP A 228 10.51 2.23 11.13
C ASP A 228 9.07 2.51 10.65
N TRP A 229 8.38 3.36 11.39
CA TRP A 229 6.99 3.74 11.11
C TRP A 229 6.84 4.66 9.89
N THR A 230 7.95 5.10 9.29
CA THR A 230 7.96 5.93 8.07
C THR A 230 8.20 5.10 6.81
N ALA A 231 8.63 3.84 6.96
CA ALA A 231 8.80 2.93 5.85
C ALA A 231 7.45 2.56 5.21
N ASN A 232 7.48 2.34 3.90
CA ASN A 232 6.29 1.97 3.11
C ASN A 232 6.06 0.45 3.01
N GLY A 233 6.77 -0.35 3.79
CA GLY A 233 6.67 -1.80 3.80
C GLY A 233 5.52 -2.34 4.66
N TYR A 234 5.37 -3.66 4.63
CA TYR A 234 4.43 -4.38 5.46
C TYR A 234 4.90 -4.44 6.91
N ARG A 235 3.95 -4.33 7.83
CA ARG A 235 4.13 -4.52 9.27
C ARG A 235 2.84 -5.02 9.89
N LEU A 236 2.93 -5.52 11.12
CA LEU A 236 1.75 -5.72 11.94
C LEU A 236 1.06 -4.37 12.20
N PRO A 237 -0.29 -4.34 12.24
CA PRO A 237 -0.99 -3.18 12.78
C PRO A 237 -0.64 -3.03 14.26
N THR A 238 -0.61 -1.79 14.74
CA THR A 238 -0.68 -1.53 16.18
C THR A 238 -2.04 -2.02 16.71
N GLU A 239 -2.13 -2.23 18.02
CA GLU A 239 -3.41 -2.56 18.67
C GLU A 239 -4.49 -1.51 18.35
N ALA A 240 -4.12 -0.23 18.36
CA ALA A 240 -5.04 0.87 18.04
C ALA A 240 -5.49 0.86 16.57
N GLU A 241 -4.57 0.64 15.62
CA GLU A 241 -4.93 0.51 14.20
C GLU A 241 -5.83 -0.72 13.96
N TRP A 242 -5.58 -1.83 14.65
CA TRP A 242 -6.41 -3.01 14.51
C TRP A 242 -7.83 -2.77 15.08
N GLU A 243 -7.93 -2.22 16.29
CA GLU A 243 -9.23 -1.93 16.91
C GLU A 243 -10.02 -0.88 16.11
N TYR A 244 -9.35 0.16 15.62
CA TYR A 244 -10.01 1.20 14.81
C TYR A 244 -10.57 0.64 13.50
N ALA A 245 -9.84 -0.27 12.84
CA ALA A 245 -10.31 -0.91 11.60
C ALA A 245 -11.42 -1.93 11.83
N ALA A 246 -11.49 -2.54 13.02
CA ALA A 246 -12.46 -3.59 13.35
C ALA A 246 -13.84 -3.06 13.79
N ARG A 247 -13.93 -1.77 14.17
CA ARG A 247 -15.16 -1.11 14.64
C ARG A 247 -16.00 -0.56 13.50
#